data_AF-A0A955EM60-F1
#
_entry.id   AF-A0A955EM60-F1
#
_cell.length_a   1.000
_cell.length_b   1.000
_cell.length_c   1.000
_cell.angle_alpha   90.00
_cell.angle_beta   90.00
_cell.angle_gamma   90.00
#
_symmetry.space_group_name_H-M   'P 1'
#
loop_
_entity.id
_entity.type
_entity.pdbx_description
1 polymer ?
#
loop_
_entity_poly.entity_id
_entity_poly.type
_entity_poly.pdbx_seq_one_letter_code
_entity_poly.pdbx_strand_id
1 'polypeptide(L)'
;MRSPRAHLLILAVLLAAGNVAWTFMRSGVPFALEGTVERIEVRREKHPGLDDVHLVTIGGRTLQLDADVAGALHEGDHVSKQAWSWRLSTPREPVRLGLSNDARGMLVTMPLLVLLGWMALRWGARSSAQ
;
A
#
# COMPACT_ATOMS: atom_id res chain seq x y z
N MET A 1 -24.91 -24.72 -17.38
CA MET A 1 -23.54 -24.68 -16.81
C MET A 1 -23.05 -23.23 -16.82
N ARG A 2 -22.67 -22.67 -15.66
CA ARG A 2 -22.14 -21.28 -15.61
C ARG A 2 -20.80 -21.23 -16.34
N SER A 3 -20.57 -20.18 -17.14
CA SER A 3 -19.32 -20.04 -17.91
C SER A 3 -18.11 -19.94 -16.96
N PRO A 4 -17.04 -20.73 -17.16
CA PRO A 4 -15.82 -20.66 -16.34
C PRO A 4 -15.17 -19.26 -16.39
N ARG A 5 -15.43 -18.49 -17.46
CA ARG A 5 -14.90 -17.12 -17.63
C ARG A 5 -15.36 -16.16 -16.55
N ALA A 6 -16.60 -16.30 -16.07
CA ALA A 6 -17.12 -15.44 -14.99
C ALA A 6 -16.36 -15.68 -13.67
N HIS A 7 -16.04 -16.93 -13.37
CA HIS A 7 -15.28 -17.30 -12.16
C HIS A 7 -13.85 -16.77 -12.23
N LEU A 8 -13.20 -16.87 -13.40
CA LEU A 8 -11.86 -16.31 -13.60
C LEU A 8 -11.83 -14.79 -13.42
N LEU A 9 -12.84 -14.08 -13.94
CA LEU A 9 -12.93 -12.63 -13.76
C LEU A 9 -13.14 -12.26 -12.29
N ILE A 10 -14.05 -12.95 -11.59
CA ILE A 10 -14.28 -12.73 -10.16
C ILE A 10 -12.99 -12.97 -9.37
N LEU A 11 -12.29 -14.07 -9.66
CA LEU A 11 -11.02 -14.37 -9.02
C LEU A 11 -9.97 -13.27 -9.28
N ALA A 12 -9.84 -12.80 -10.52
CA ALA A 12 -8.92 -11.72 -10.87
C ALA A 12 -9.23 -10.42 -10.10
N VAL A 13 -10.52 -10.05 -10.00
CA VAL A 13 -10.96 -8.88 -9.24
C VAL A 13 -10.64 -9.04 -7.75
N LEU A 14 -10.91 -10.21 -7.17
CA LEU A 14 -10.63 -10.46 -5.75
C LEU A 14 -9.13 -10.40 -5.44
N LEU A 15 -8.29 -10.97 -6.30
CA LEU A 15 -6.83 -10.91 -6.16
C LEU A 15 -6.31 -9.48 -6.31
N ALA A 16 -6.82 -8.72 -7.28
CA ALA A 16 -6.47 -7.32 -7.47
C ALA A 16 -6.87 -6.47 -6.24
N ALA A 17 -8.09 -6.64 -5.72
CA ALA A 17 -8.56 -5.93 -4.55
C ALA A 17 -7.76 -6.31 -3.29
N GLY A 18 -7.47 -7.60 -3.09
CA GLY A 18 -6.63 -8.07 -1.99
C GLY A 18 -5.23 -7.50 -2.04
N ASN A 19 -4.62 -7.42 -3.23
CA ASN A 19 -3.31 -6.82 -3.41
C ASN A 19 -3.32 -5.32 -3.09
N VAL A 20 -4.30 -4.58 -3.61
CA VAL A 20 -4.46 -3.14 -3.29
C VAL A 20 -4.67 -2.92 -1.80
N ALA A 21 -5.51 -3.72 -1.15
CA ALA A 21 -5.73 -3.64 0.30
C ALA A 21 -4.43 -3.90 1.07
N TRP A 22 -3.66 -4.91 0.70
CA TRP A 22 -2.36 -5.20 1.32
C TRP A 22 -1.37 -4.05 1.17
N THR A 23 -1.25 -3.47 -0.03
CA THR A 23 -0.38 -2.31 -0.25
C THR A 23 -0.88 -1.08 0.54
N PHE A 24 -2.20 -0.89 0.63
CA PHE A 24 -2.79 0.20 1.42
C PHE A 24 -2.49 0.06 2.92
N MET A 25 -2.48 -1.16 3.45
CA MET A 25 -2.07 -1.41 4.84
C MET A 25 -0.63 -0.97 5.12
N ARG A 26 0.27 -1.03 4.13
CA ARG A 26 1.67 -0.55 4.28
C ARG A 26 1.81 0.97 4.37
N SER A 27 0.80 1.74 3.95
CA SER A 27 0.84 3.21 4.04
C SER A 27 0.70 3.76 5.48
N GLY A 28 0.38 2.90 6.44
CA GLY A 28 0.10 3.32 7.82
C GLY A 28 -1.24 4.05 7.99
N VAL A 29 -1.95 4.39 6.90
CA VAL A 29 -3.24 5.10 6.91
C VAL A 29 -4.32 4.38 7.73
N PRO A 30 -4.53 3.05 7.61
CA PRO A 30 -5.59 2.37 8.35
C PRO A 30 -5.39 2.34 9.87
N PHE A 31 -4.15 2.48 10.35
CA PHE A 31 -3.83 2.25 11.75
C PHE A 31 -3.92 3.53 12.60
N ALA A 32 -4.45 3.42 13.82
CA ALA A 32 -4.22 4.46 14.82
C ALA A 32 -2.79 4.32 15.38
N LEU A 33 -2.10 5.45 15.58
CA LEU A 33 -0.77 5.53 16.17
C LEU A 33 -0.79 6.52 17.31
N GLU A 34 -0.26 6.12 18.45
CA GLU A 34 -0.08 6.99 19.60
C GLU A 34 1.11 6.47 20.37
N GLY A 35 2.07 7.35 20.65
CA GLY A 35 3.26 6.99 21.42
C GLY A 35 4.49 7.80 21.06
N THR A 36 5.59 7.45 21.68
CA THR A 36 6.90 8.06 21.41
C THR A 36 7.64 7.23 20.37
N VAL A 37 8.32 7.91 19.45
CA VAL A 37 9.25 7.29 18.49
C VAL A 37 10.45 6.78 19.28
N GLU A 38 10.59 5.48 19.38
CA GLU A 38 11.65 4.81 20.17
C GLU A 38 12.89 4.51 19.33
N ARG A 39 12.68 4.13 18.06
CA ARG A 39 13.77 3.70 17.18
C ARG A 39 13.40 3.91 15.72
N ILE A 40 14.37 4.36 14.93
CA ILE A 40 14.27 4.42 13.47
C ILE A 40 15.39 3.55 12.87
N GLU A 41 15.02 2.51 12.12
CA GLU A 41 15.94 1.58 11.46
C GLU A 41 15.73 1.64 9.94
N VAL A 42 16.82 1.86 9.20
CA VAL A 42 16.82 1.80 7.73
C VAL A 42 17.52 0.52 7.29
N ARG A 43 16.78 -0.39 6.70
CA ARG A 43 17.32 -1.62 6.10
C ARG A 43 17.54 -1.40 4.62
N ARG A 44 18.80 -1.47 4.19
CA ARG A 44 19.15 -1.33 2.79
C ARG A 44 18.77 -2.60 2.02
N GLU A 45 18.03 -2.40 0.94
CA GLU A 45 17.60 -3.48 0.04
C GLU A 45 18.53 -3.58 -1.19
N LYS A 46 18.14 -4.42 -2.15
CA LYS A 46 18.91 -4.70 -3.38
C LYS A 46 19.39 -3.44 -4.12
N HIS A 47 18.58 -2.37 -4.12
CA HIS A 47 18.94 -1.08 -4.70
C HIS A 47 18.94 0.01 -3.60
N PRO A 48 20.12 0.32 -3.04
CA PRO A 48 20.23 1.30 -1.95
C PRO A 48 19.62 2.65 -2.32
N GLY A 49 18.85 3.22 -1.42
CA GLY A 49 18.16 4.51 -1.59
C GLY A 49 16.91 4.49 -2.48
N LEU A 50 16.60 3.37 -3.14
CA LEU A 50 15.37 3.20 -3.92
C LEU A 50 14.38 2.30 -3.20
N ASP A 51 14.86 1.14 -2.74
CA ASP A 51 14.03 0.08 -2.19
C ASP A 51 14.18 -0.05 -0.66
N ASP A 52 14.87 0.88 -0.02
CA ASP A 52 15.20 0.79 1.41
C ASP A 52 13.94 0.72 2.28
N VAL A 53 13.96 -0.18 3.27
CA VAL A 53 12.86 -0.38 4.19
C VAL A 53 13.09 0.44 5.45
N HIS A 54 12.18 1.37 5.72
CA HIS A 54 12.21 2.19 6.94
C HIS A 54 11.27 1.57 7.99
N LEU A 55 11.86 1.08 9.08
CA LEU A 55 11.16 0.52 10.23
C LEU A 55 11.20 1.53 11.37
N VAL A 56 10.03 1.94 11.85
CA VAL A 56 9.90 2.88 12.97
C VAL A 56 9.16 2.20 14.11
N THR A 57 9.77 2.21 15.29
CA THR A 57 9.14 1.71 16.52
C THR A 57 8.50 2.86 17.27
N ILE A 58 7.18 2.77 17.49
CA ILE A 58 6.37 3.79 18.18
C ILE A 58 5.57 3.10 19.28
N GLY A 59 5.78 3.49 20.53
CA GLY A 59 5.06 2.91 21.68
C GLY A 59 5.13 1.37 21.70
N GLY A 60 6.32 0.81 21.48
CA GLY A 60 6.58 -0.64 21.44
C GLY A 60 6.12 -1.37 20.17
N ARG A 61 5.52 -0.68 19.18
CA ARG A 61 5.08 -1.28 17.91
C ARG A 61 6.00 -0.88 16.77
N THR A 62 6.62 -1.85 16.11
CA THR A 62 7.40 -1.61 14.89
C THR A 62 6.53 -1.62 13.66
N LEU A 63 6.63 -0.57 12.85
CA LEU A 63 5.87 -0.37 11.62
C LEU A 63 6.82 -0.06 10.47
N GLN A 64 6.50 -0.59 9.30
CA GLN A 64 7.13 -0.17 8.06
C GLN A 64 6.45 1.12 7.60
N LEU A 65 7.22 2.20 7.43
CA LEU A 65 6.76 3.49 6.93
C LEU A 65 7.48 3.84 5.62
N ASP A 66 6.88 4.72 4.83
CA ASP A 66 7.54 5.30 3.66
C ASP A 66 8.71 6.19 4.08
N ALA A 67 9.74 6.29 3.22
CA ALA A 67 10.96 7.06 3.48
C ALA A 67 10.68 8.52 3.88
N ASP A 68 9.77 9.20 3.18
CA ASP A 68 9.39 10.59 3.44
C ASP A 68 8.79 10.77 4.84
N VAL A 69 7.97 9.81 5.28
CA VAL A 69 7.34 9.84 6.60
C VAL A 69 8.38 9.55 7.66
N ALA A 70 9.21 8.52 7.46
CA ALA A 70 10.26 8.15 8.40
C ALA A 70 11.30 9.27 8.55
N GLY A 71 11.67 9.97 7.48
CA GLY A 71 12.63 11.07 7.49
C GLY A 71 12.13 12.34 8.20
N ALA A 72 10.81 12.49 8.36
CA ALA A 72 10.22 13.59 9.13
C ALA A 72 10.17 13.31 10.64
N LEU A 73 10.34 12.04 11.04
CA LEU A 73 10.29 11.61 12.44
C LEU A 73 11.67 11.59 13.07
N HIS A 74 11.72 11.85 14.38
CA HIS A 74 12.93 11.74 15.16
C HIS A 74 12.69 10.92 16.42
N GLU A 75 13.70 10.18 16.85
CA GLU A 75 13.65 9.45 18.12
C GLU A 75 13.39 10.44 19.28
N GLY A 76 12.46 10.07 20.15
CA GLY A 76 11.93 10.91 21.23
C GLY A 76 10.70 11.75 20.85
N ASP A 77 10.34 11.90 19.57
CA ASP A 77 9.14 12.62 19.18
C ASP A 77 7.88 11.88 19.68
N HIS A 78 6.96 12.60 20.33
CA HIS A 78 5.63 12.07 20.64
C HIS A 78 4.70 12.29 19.45
N VAL A 79 4.15 11.20 18.90
CA VAL A 79 3.34 11.23 17.70
C VAL A 79 1.93 10.72 17.96
N SER A 80 0.96 11.31 17.28
CA SER A 80 -0.43 10.88 17.36
C SER A 80 -1.12 10.92 16.00
N LYS A 81 -1.96 9.91 15.76
CA LYS A 81 -2.72 9.75 14.53
C LYS A 81 -3.94 8.88 14.79
N GLN A 82 -5.08 9.35 14.28
CA GLN A 82 -6.31 8.55 14.23
C GLN A 82 -6.26 7.50 13.10
N ALA A 83 -7.00 6.41 13.28
CA ALA A 83 -7.22 5.44 12.21
C ALA A 83 -7.85 6.14 10.98
N TRP A 84 -7.43 5.76 9.78
CA TRP A 84 -7.86 6.34 8.49
C TRP A 84 -7.51 7.83 8.28
N SER A 85 -6.77 8.45 9.21
CA SER A 85 -6.24 9.80 9.01
C SER A 85 -5.07 9.77 8.01
N TRP A 86 -4.94 10.85 7.23
CA TRP A 86 -3.80 11.10 6.36
C TRP A 86 -2.80 12.08 6.99
N ARG A 87 -2.98 12.38 8.27
CA ARG A 87 -2.12 13.31 9.02
C ARG A 87 -1.59 12.61 10.26
N LEU A 88 -0.28 12.69 10.43
CA LEU A 88 0.46 12.30 11.62
C LEU A 88 0.86 13.58 12.34
N SER A 89 0.32 13.79 13.53
CA SER A 89 0.73 14.90 14.38
C SER A 89 2.09 14.58 14.97
N THR A 90 3.04 15.49 14.78
CA THR A 90 4.36 15.45 15.43
C THR A 90 4.56 16.75 16.20
N PRO A 91 5.53 16.81 17.14
CA PRO A 91 5.80 18.04 17.90
C PRO A 91 6.31 19.20 17.02
N ARG A 92 6.87 18.89 15.85
CA ARG A 92 7.53 19.86 14.97
C ARG A 92 6.57 20.35 13.89
N GLU A 93 6.03 19.41 13.13
CA GLU A 93 5.14 19.71 12.02
C GLU A 93 4.20 18.53 11.73
N PRO A 94 2.93 18.78 11.38
CA PRO A 94 2.04 17.72 10.91
C PRO A 94 2.60 17.10 9.62
N VAL A 95 2.88 15.80 9.65
CA VAL A 95 3.33 15.05 8.48
C VAL A 95 2.11 14.51 7.75
N ARG A 96 1.99 14.81 6.46
CA ARG A 96 0.95 14.24 5.61
C ARG A 96 1.40 12.87 5.13
N LEU A 97 0.67 11.83 5.52
CA LEU A 97 0.86 10.51 4.96
C LEU A 97 0.38 10.52 3.51
N GLY A 98 1.23 10.04 2.61
CA GLY A 98 0.90 9.82 1.21
C GLY A 98 0.59 8.35 0.96
N LEU A 99 0.03 8.08 -0.23
CA LEU A 99 0.17 6.75 -0.80
C LEU A 99 1.61 6.58 -1.27
N SER A 100 2.22 5.45 -0.94
CA SER A 100 3.52 5.07 -1.48
C SER A 100 3.46 5.05 -3.02
N ASN A 101 4.62 5.21 -3.67
CA ASN A 101 4.69 5.13 -5.14
C ASN A 101 4.20 3.77 -5.64
N ASP A 102 4.48 2.70 -4.90
CA ASP A 102 3.97 1.36 -5.16
C ASP A 102 2.44 1.30 -5.06
N ALA A 103 1.86 1.88 -4.00
CA ALA A 103 0.41 1.93 -3.84
C ALA A 103 -0.25 2.70 -4.99
N ARG A 104 0.32 3.84 -5.38
CA ARG A 104 -0.15 4.61 -6.54
C ARG A 104 -0.05 3.82 -7.84
N GLY A 105 1.08 3.15 -8.08
CA GLY A 105 1.28 2.30 -9.24
C GLY A 105 0.31 1.12 -9.29
N MET A 106 0.08 0.45 -8.15
CA MET A 106 -0.83 -0.69 -8.04
C MET A 106 -2.30 -0.29 -8.22
N LEU A 107 -2.71 0.88 -7.72
CA LEU A 107 -4.06 1.42 -7.90
C LEU A 107 -4.42 1.67 -9.37
N VAL A 108 -3.43 1.94 -10.23
CA VAL A 108 -3.64 2.13 -11.67
C VAL A 108 -3.46 0.83 -12.43
N THR A 109 -2.39 0.08 -12.12
CA THR A 109 -1.97 -1.09 -12.89
C THR A 109 -2.93 -2.27 -12.70
N MET A 110 -3.40 -2.52 -11.46
CA MET A 110 -4.27 -3.66 -11.20
C MET A 110 -5.63 -3.54 -11.92
N PRO A 111 -6.36 -2.41 -11.87
CA PRO A 111 -7.59 -2.25 -12.65
C PRO A 111 -7.37 -2.37 -14.15
N LEU A 112 -6.26 -1.82 -14.67
CA LEU A 112 -5.92 -1.91 -16.09
C LEU A 112 -5.73 -3.37 -16.53
N LEU A 113 -4.99 -4.17 -15.76
CA LEU A 113 -4.79 -5.59 -16.05
C LEU A 113 -6.09 -6.39 -16.01
N VAL A 114 -6.98 -6.12 -15.03
CA VAL A 114 -8.31 -6.75 -14.96
C VAL A 114 -9.15 -6.39 -16.19
N LEU A 115 -9.12 -5.11 -16.62
CA LEU A 115 -9.84 -4.64 -17.80
C LEU A 115 -9.33 -5.32 -19.07
N LEU A 116 -8.00 -5.36 -19.26
CA LEU A 116 -7.38 -6.01 -20.41
C LEU A 116 -7.68 -7.52 -20.44
N GLY A 117 -7.60 -8.20 -19.29
CA GLY A 117 -7.97 -9.60 -19.16
C GLY A 117 -9.43 -9.85 -19.52
N TRP A 118 -10.34 -8.98 -19.08
CA TRP A 118 -11.75 -9.04 -19.45
C TRP A 118 -11.97 -8.85 -20.96
N MET A 119 -11.29 -7.88 -21.58
CA MET A 119 -11.35 -7.64 -23.02
C MET A 119 -10.84 -8.85 -23.81
N ALA A 120 -9.72 -9.45 -23.40
CA ALA A 120 -9.16 -10.65 -24.03
C ALA A 120 -10.13 -11.85 -23.95
N LEU A 121 -10.75 -12.07 -22.78
CA LEU A 121 -11.76 -13.11 -22.59
C LEU A 121 -13.00 -12.89 -23.49
N ARG A 122 -13.38 -11.64 -23.76
CA ARG A 122 -14.48 -11.30 -24.67
C ARG A 122 -14.09 -11.44 -26.14
N TRP A 123 -12.87 -11.08 -26.51
CA TRP A 123 -12.38 -11.22 -27.87
C TRP A 123 -12.28 -12.68 -28.28
N GLY A 124 -11.62 -13.52 -27.47
CA GLY A 124 -11.47 -14.96 -27.74
C GLY A 124 -12.81 -15.70 -27.81
N ALA A 125 -13.84 -15.19 -27.11
CA ALA A 125 -15.19 -15.75 -27.20
C ALA A 125 -15.84 -15.54 -28.57
N ARG A 126 -15.52 -14.44 -29.27
CA ARG A 126 -16.08 -14.13 -30.58
C ARG A 126 -15.41 -14.93 -31.69
N SER A 127 -14.10 -15.17 -31.59
CA SER A 127 -13.36 -15.95 -32.59
C SER A 127 -13.69 -17.44 -32.59
N SER A 128 -14.21 -18.01 -31.50
CA SER A 128 -14.62 -19.42 -31.44
C SER A 128 -16.06 -19.68 -31.93
N ALA A 129 -16.78 -18.64 -32.32
CA ALA A 129 -18.17 -18.73 -32.81
C ALA A 129 -18.30 -18.59 -34.33
N GLN A 130 -17.17 -18.46 -35.03
CA GLN A 130 -17.04 -18.48 -36.50
C GLN A 130 -16.39 -19.79 -36.92
#